data_AF-A0A8J5XGZ4-F1
#
_entry.id   AF-A0A8J5XGZ4-F1
#
_cell.length_a   1.000
_cell.length_b   1.000
_cell.length_c   1.000
_cell.angle_alpha   90.00
_cell.angle_beta   90.00
_cell.angle_gamma   90.00
#
_symmetry.space_group_name_H-M   'P 1'
#
loop_
_entity.id
_entity.type
_entity.pdbx_description
1 polymer ?
#
loop_
_entity_poly.entity_id
_entity_poly.type
_entity_poly.pdbx_seq_one_letter_code
_entity_poly.pdbx_strand_id
1 'polypeptide(L)'
;MLLTLARWLSPNFFALAASSGQPILITIPYSHYNELARWALQLVGARFVEFGYSPLQHVLPVLAARLCGRKEHLSSSSKIERPPAAGDASDRALLHAPRGAPTAVPLLVLPDGRVLPDSWAIGAASGLAPITDPSLMHTYDAVLGPLTRQWIYFYLLKPAAAPLWDALITRDRHWIWRALYALGLRGAIRKRLTAAFRSDEPSAMATCRARLRAVIDELGASRVRARPGAFLNGDAISLEDVALAALVAPLVLPPNYCEGKYAYVLDAIAPADRQFAAELAEWRATAVGEYVLWLYAHHRLGGTAALPAGQLPAPKL
;
A
#
# COMPACT_ATOMS: atom_id res chain seq x y z
N MET A 1 17.15 -20.89 -10.92
CA MET A 1 15.90 -21.24 -11.65
C MET A 1 14.86 -20.12 -11.60
N LEU A 2 14.38 -19.70 -10.42
CA LEU A 2 13.33 -18.66 -10.31
C LEU A 2 13.73 -17.30 -10.92
N LEU A 3 14.96 -16.83 -10.70
CA LEU A 3 15.46 -15.59 -11.31
C LEU A 3 15.60 -15.68 -12.84
N THR A 4 15.98 -16.85 -13.35
CA THR A 4 16.03 -17.11 -14.79
C THR A 4 14.63 -16.99 -15.40
N LEU A 5 13.64 -17.63 -14.78
CA LEU A 5 12.23 -17.51 -15.19
C LEU A 5 11.73 -16.07 -15.09
N ALA A 6 12.05 -15.37 -14.00
CA ALA A 6 11.69 -13.97 -13.82
C ALA A 6 12.21 -13.10 -14.97
N ARG A 7 13.48 -13.25 -15.36
CA ARG A 7 14.09 -12.51 -16.47
C ARG A 7 13.44 -12.80 -17.83
N TRP A 8 13.02 -14.05 -18.08
CA TRP A 8 12.46 -14.46 -19.37
C TRP A 8 10.97 -14.16 -19.53
N LEU A 9 10.20 -14.28 -18.44
CA LEU A 9 8.74 -14.15 -18.47
C LEU A 9 8.24 -12.74 -18.12
N SER A 10 9.11 -11.87 -17.63
CA SER A 10 8.74 -10.51 -17.22
C SER A 10 9.14 -9.47 -18.27
N PRO A 11 8.36 -8.38 -18.42
CA PRO A 11 8.80 -7.23 -19.20
C PRO A 11 10.14 -6.69 -18.70
N ASN A 12 10.98 -6.22 -19.62
CA ASN A 12 12.19 -5.49 -19.25
C ASN A 12 11.84 -4.04 -18.90
N PHE A 13 11.48 -3.80 -17.65
CA PHE A 13 11.06 -2.48 -17.18
C PHE A 13 12.13 -1.39 -17.33
N PHE A 14 13.42 -1.74 -17.28
CA PHE A 14 14.51 -0.77 -17.51
C PHE A 14 14.53 -0.31 -18.97
N ALA A 15 14.41 -1.25 -19.91
CA ALA A 15 14.34 -0.92 -21.32
C ALA A 15 13.07 -0.11 -21.65
N LEU A 16 11.93 -0.45 -21.03
CA LEU A 16 10.67 0.30 -21.19
C LEU A 16 10.77 1.72 -20.61
N ALA A 17 11.37 1.89 -19.43
CA ALA A 17 11.57 3.21 -18.83
C ALA A 17 12.48 4.08 -19.70
N ALA A 18 13.59 3.51 -20.17
CA ALA A 18 14.56 4.21 -21.01
C ALA A 18 13.97 4.60 -22.38
N SER A 19 13.24 3.71 -23.04
CA SER A 19 12.69 3.97 -24.38
C SER A 19 11.49 4.92 -24.37
N SER A 20 10.64 4.84 -23.35
CA SER A 20 9.48 5.73 -23.20
C SER A 20 9.82 7.10 -22.61
N GLY A 21 10.98 7.22 -21.96
CA GLY A 21 11.35 8.40 -21.18
C GLY A 21 10.48 8.62 -19.94
N GLN A 22 9.69 7.62 -19.53
CA GLN A 22 8.77 7.72 -18.38
C GLN A 22 9.13 6.71 -17.28
N PRO A 23 9.03 7.11 -16.00
CA PRO A 23 9.10 6.18 -14.89
C PRO A 23 8.06 5.04 -15.00
N ILE A 24 8.47 3.83 -14.64
CA ILE A 24 7.61 2.64 -14.60
C ILE A 24 7.33 2.26 -13.15
N LEU A 25 6.06 2.38 -12.73
CA LEU A 25 5.60 2.03 -11.40
C LEU A 25 4.99 0.62 -11.39
N ILE A 26 5.57 -0.29 -10.62
CA ILE A 26 5.09 -1.68 -10.49
C ILE A 26 4.33 -1.82 -9.18
N THR A 27 3.08 -2.32 -9.23
CA THR A 27 2.19 -2.30 -8.06
C THR A 27 1.36 -3.56 -7.85
N ILE A 28 0.82 -3.69 -6.64
CA ILE A 28 -0.48 -4.34 -6.41
C ILE A 28 -1.48 -3.18 -6.25
N PRO A 29 -2.33 -2.87 -7.23
CA PRO A 29 -2.82 -1.50 -7.34
C PRO A 29 -3.85 -1.10 -6.28
N TYR A 30 -4.52 -2.07 -5.63
CA TYR A 30 -5.47 -1.83 -4.53
C TYR A 30 -4.79 -1.73 -3.15
N SER A 31 -3.47 -1.85 -3.07
CA SER A 31 -2.72 -1.79 -1.81
C SER A 31 -2.43 -0.34 -1.42
N HIS A 32 -2.76 0.02 -0.17
CA HIS A 32 -2.54 1.33 0.44
C HIS A 32 -1.08 1.83 0.38
N TYR A 33 -0.06 0.96 0.47
CA TYR A 33 1.33 1.40 0.25
C TYR A 33 1.60 1.81 -1.20
N ASN A 34 0.92 1.16 -2.16
CA ASN A 34 1.04 1.52 -3.57
C ASN A 34 0.25 2.79 -3.86
N GLU A 35 -0.87 2.99 -3.17
CA GLU A 35 -1.62 4.25 -3.20
C GLU A 35 -0.80 5.41 -2.64
N LEU A 36 -0.03 5.24 -1.56
CA LEU A 36 0.88 6.27 -1.04
C LEU A 36 1.84 6.73 -2.14
N ALA A 37 2.55 5.80 -2.78
CA ALA A 37 3.49 6.11 -3.85
C ALA A 37 2.81 6.77 -5.06
N ARG A 38 1.68 6.19 -5.49
CA ARG A 38 0.90 6.69 -6.64
C ARG A 38 0.42 8.12 -6.37
N TRP A 39 -0.16 8.36 -5.20
CA TRP A 39 -0.71 9.64 -4.83
C TRP A 39 0.39 10.69 -4.67
N ALA A 40 1.52 10.36 -4.05
CA ALA A 40 2.66 11.27 -3.95
C ALA A 40 3.18 11.72 -5.33
N LEU A 41 3.31 10.79 -6.28
CA LEU A 41 3.69 11.10 -7.67
C LEU A 41 2.63 11.95 -8.38
N GLN A 42 1.35 11.60 -8.25
CA GLN A 42 0.25 12.30 -8.90
C GLN A 42 0.06 13.74 -8.37
N LEU A 43 0.25 13.97 -7.06
CA LEU A 43 0.12 15.30 -6.45
C LEU A 43 1.09 16.31 -7.04
N VAL A 44 2.32 15.87 -7.37
CA VAL A 44 3.35 16.74 -7.96
C VAL A 44 3.30 16.77 -9.49
N GLY A 45 2.26 16.18 -10.10
CA GLY A 45 2.10 16.12 -11.56
C GLY A 45 3.10 15.19 -12.26
N ALA A 46 3.77 14.28 -11.54
CA ALA A 46 4.73 13.37 -12.14
C ALA A 46 4.01 12.37 -13.06
N ARG A 47 4.47 12.28 -14.32
CA ARG A 47 3.99 11.29 -15.28
C ARG A 47 4.71 9.96 -15.06
N PHE A 48 3.97 8.86 -15.03
CA PHE A 48 4.51 7.51 -14.95
C PHE A 48 3.56 6.51 -15.61
N VAL A 49 4.08 5.34 -15.96
CA VAL A 49 3.28 4.20 -16.45
C VAL A 49 3.16 3.18 -15.34
N GLU A 50 1.92 2.81 -14.97
CA GLU A 50 1.68 1.82 -13.92
C GLU A 50 1.47 0.41 -14.50
N PHE A 51 2.29 -0.54 -14.04
CA PHE A 51 2.12 -1.97 -14.27
C PHE A 51 1.57 -2.63 -13.00
N GLY A 52 0.25 -2.78 -12.97
CA GLY A 52 -0.47 -3.39 -11.87
C GLY A 52 -0.53 -4.91 -11.96
N TYR A 53 -0.33 -5.60 -10.84
CA TYR A 53 -0.36 -7.07 -10.73
C TYR A 53 -1.22 -7.54 -9.55
N SER A 54 -1.72 -8.76 -9.62
CA SER A 54 -2.35 -9.43 -8.48
C SER A 54 -1.31 -10.04 -7.52
N PRO A 55 -1.66 -10.36 -6.26
CA PRO A 55 -0.86 -11.19 -5.37
C PRO A 55 -0.39 -12.48 -6.06
N LEU A 56 0.86 -12.87 -5.80
CA LEU A 56 1.65 -13.89 -6.50
C LEU A 56 1.97 -13.59 -7.98
N GLN A 57 1.08 -12.96 -8.76
CA GLN A 57 1.36 -12.56 -10.14
C GLN A 57 2.55 -11.59 -10.21
N HIS A 58 2.65 -10.67 -9.25
CA HIS A 58 3.72 -9.66 -9.17
C HIS A 58 5.11 -10.24 -8.89
N VAL A 59 5.21 -11.48 -8.40
CA VAL A 59 6.49 -12.03 -7.87
C VAL A 59 7.56 -12.07 -8.95
N LEU A 60 7.28 -12.63 -10.12
CA LEU A 60 8.28 -12.72 -11.19
C LEU A 60 8.67 -11.34 -11.74
N PRO A 61 7.72 -10.45 -12.10
CA PRO A 61 8.04 -9.08 -12.53
C PRO A 61 8.91 -8.31 -11.53
N VAL A 62 8.59 -8.38 -10.24
CA VAL A 62 9.32 -7.65 -9.20
C VAL A 62 10.71 -8.25 -8.98
N LEU A 63 10.86 -9.58 -8.96
CA LEU A 63 12.17 -10.21 -8.88
C LEU A 63 13.05 -9.85 -10.07
N ALA A 64 12.48 -9.81 -11.29
CA ALA A 64 13.19 -9.39 -12.49
C ALA A 64 13.69 -7.95 -12.36
N ALA A 65 12.85 -7.03 -11.89
CA ALA A 65 13.20 -5.63 -11.68
C ALA A 65 14.23 -5.41 -10.55
N ARG A 66 14.14 -6.17 -9.45
CA ARG A 66 14.96 -5.96 -8.26
C ARG A 66 16.30 -6.70 -8.26
N LEU A 67 16.35 -7.89 -8.85
CA LEU A 67 17.45 -8.86 -8.66
C LEU A 67 18.11 -9.32 -9.95
N CYS A 68 17.56 -9.00 -11.13
CA CYS A 68 18.18 -9.38 -12.41
C CYS A 68 19.04 -8.27 -13.05
N GLY A 69 19.26 -7.14 -12.35
CA GLY A 69 20.19 -6.05 -12.72
C GLY A 69 21.56 -6.14 -12.04
N ARG A 70 22.46 -5.16 -12.27
CA ARG A 70 23.84 -5.12 -11.72
C ARG A 70 23.94 -4.72 -10.23
N LYS A 71 22.86 -4.22 -9.61
CA LYS A 71 22.75 -3.89 -8.18
C LYS A 71 21.42 -4.42 -7.62
N GLU A 72 21.42 -4.91 -6.39
CA GLU A 72 20.21 -5.38 -5.70
C GLU A 72 19.40 -4.18 -5.18
N HIS A 73 18.11 -4.12 -5.49
CA HIS A 73 17.20 -3.05 -5.05
C HIS A 73 16.13 -3.62 -4.13
N LEU A 74 16.43 -3.82 -2.84
CA LEU A 74 15.52 -4.42 -1.86
C LEU A 74 14.65 -3.37 -1.13
N SER A 75 13.38 -3.70 -0.87
CA SER A 75 12.41 -2.85 -0.14
C SER A 75 12.69 -2.88 1.36
N SER A 76 12.82 -1.73 2.02
CA SER A 76 12.88 -1.68 3.49
C SER A 76 11.48 -1.58 4.12
N SER A 77 10.46 -1.19 3.36
CA SER A 77 9.10 -0.94 3.85
C SER A 77 8.11 -2.07 3.55
N SER A 78 6.91 -1.96 4.12
CA SER A 78 5.74 -2.83 3.83
C SER A 78 5.96 -4.32 4.09
N LYS A 79 6.90 -4.65 4.98
CA LYS A 79 7.24 -6.03 5.33
C LYS A 79 5.99 -6.77 5.79
N ILE A 80 5.88 -8.03 5.36
CA ILE A 80 4.87 -8.95 5.87
C ILE A 80 5.54 -9.68 7.02
N GLU A 81 5.51 -9.08 8.20
CA GLU A 81 5.90 -9.74 9.44
C GLU A 81 4.65 -10.37 10.04
N ARG A 82 4.78 -11.62 10.50
CA ARG A 82 3.66 -12.33 11.14
C ARG A 82 3.34 -11.59 12.44
N PRO A 83 2.07 -11.21 12.69
CA PRO A 83 1.71 -10.58 13.97
C PRO A 83 2.07 -11.50 15.14
N PRO A 84 2.59 -10.98 16.26
CA PRO A 84 2.93 -11.78 17.44
C PRO A 84 1.69 -12.53 17.98
N ALA A 85 1.89 -13.69 18.60
CA ALA A 85 0.81 -14.44 19.23
C ALA A 85 0.29 -13.72 20.47
N ALA A 86 -0.99 -13.93 20.80
CA ALA A 86 -1.57 -13.43 22.03
C ALA A 86 -0.75 -13.96 23.22
N GLY A 87 -0.18 -13.05 24.01
CA GLY A 87 0.68 -13.35 25.16
C GLY A 87 2.17 -13.04 24.97
N ASP A 88 2.62 -12.77 23.73
CA ASP A 88 4.03 -12.47 23.43
C ASP A 88 4.28 -10.95 23.40
N ALA A 89 3.82 -10.28 24.46
CA ALA A 89 3.93 -8.83 24.63
C ALA A 89 5.37 -8.44 24.99
N SER A 90 6.27 -8.49 24.01
CA SER A 90 7.45 -7.66 24.05
C SER A 90 7.62 -6.95 22.71
N ASP A 91 7.58 -5.62 22.74
CA ASP A 91 7.89 -4.73 21.61
C ASP A 91 9.33 -4.93 21.07
N ARG A 92 10.12 -5.84 21.68
CA ARG A 92 11.52 -6.11 21.34
C ARG A 92 11.69 -7.09 20.17
N ALA A 93 10.66 -7.84 19.78
CA ALA A 93 10.74 -8.74 18.62
C ALA A 93 10.68 -8.01 17.26
N LEU A 94 10.30 -6.73 17.24
CA LEU A 94 10.29 -5.87 16.05
C LEU A 94 11.65 -5.25 15.71
N LEU A 95 12.69 -5.48 16.55
CA LEU A 95 13.96 -4.76 16.50
C LEU A 95 15.15 -5.52 15.87
N HIS A 96 14.97 -6.75 15.36
CA HIS A 96 16.06 -7.51 14.72
C HIS A 96 15.74 -7.90 13.28
N ALA A 97 16.31 -7.15 12.34
CA ALA A 97 16.08 -7.26 10.90
C ALA A 97 17.04 -8.25 10.20
N PRO A 98 16.50 -9.16 9.35
CA PRO A 98 17.22 -9.64 8.18
C PRO A 98 16.48 -9.25 6.87
N ARG A 99 17.24 -8.64 5.93
CA ARG A 99 17.00 -8.36 4.49
C ARG A 99 15.61 -7.83 4.04
N GLY A 100 15.62 -6.77 3.22
CA GLY A 100 14.42 -6.19 2.62
C GLY A 100 13.62 -7.18 1.75
N ALA A 101 12.30 -6.99 1.65
CA ALA A 101 11.40 -7.93 0.98
C ALA A 101 11.62 -7.91 -0.56
N PRO A 102 12.09 -9.01 -1.18
CA PRO A 102 12.50 -9.02 -2.59
C PRO A 102 11.32 -9.00 -3.58
N THR A 103 10.10 -9.02 -3.06
CA THR A 103 8.85 -9.04 -3.86
C THR A 103 7.89 -7.94 -3.45
N ALA A 104 8.27 -7.07 -2.50
CA ALA A 104 7.43 -5.97 -2.10
C ALA A 104 7.22 -4.96 -3.24
N VAL A 105 6.08 -4.28 -3.19
CA VAL A 105 5.68 -3.21 -4.09
C VAL A 105 5.00 -2.12 -3.25
N PRO A 106 5.11 -0.84 -3.61
CA PRO A 106 5.49 -0.32 -4.94
C PRO A 106 6.99 -0.41 -5.25
N LEU A 107 7.32 -0.36 -6.54
CA LEU A 107 8.68 -0.25 -7.06
C LEU A 107 8.66 0.69 -8.26
N LEU A 108 9.52 1.72 -8.28
CA LEU A 108 9.60 2.67 -9.40
C LEU A 108 10.95 2.49 -10.11
N VAL A 109 10.91 2.24 -11.42
CA VAL A 109 12.09 2.22 -12.29
C VAL A 109 12.14 3.52 -13.07
N LEU A 110 13.24 4.26 -12.94
CA LEU A 110 13.44 5.55 -13.61
C LEU A 110 14.08 5.38 -15.00
N PRO A 111 13.89 6.33 -15.94
CA PRO A 111 14.50 6.27 -17.27
C PRO A 111 16.03 6.21 -17.29
N ASP A 112 16.68 6.76 -16.26
CA ASP A 112 18.13 6.72 -16.07
C ASP A 112 18.65 5.39 -15.47
N GLY A 113 17.76 4.42 -15.26
CA GLY A 113 18.07 3.10 -14.72
C GLY A 113 18.13 3.03 -13.20
N ARG A 114 17.91 4.13 -12.47
CA ARG A 114 17.75 4.07 -11.00
C ARG A 114 16.43 3.41 -10.62
N VAL A 115 16.39 2.87 -9.41
CA VAL A 115 15.21 2.20 -8.85
C VAL A 115 14.90 2.76 -7.47
N LEU A 116 13.66 3.20 -7.25
CA LEU A 116 13.16 3.58 -5.93
C LEU A 116 12.43 2.37 -5.33
N PRO A 117 12.96 1.78 -4.24
CA PRO A 117 12.61 0.42 -3.84
C PRO A 117 11.28 0.29 -3.11
N ASP A 118 10.63 1.38 -2.70
CA ASP A 118 9.41 1.35 -1.89
C ASP A 118 8.64 2.68 -1.88
N SER A 119 7.52 2.71 -1.15
CA SER A 119 6.62 3.86 -1.09
C SER A 119 7.26 5.10 -0.46
N TRP A 120 8.18 4.91 0.49
CA TRP A 120 8.84 6.02 1.18
C TRP A 120 9.94 6.63 0.32
N ALA A 121 10.74 5.79 -0.36
CA ALA A 121 11.72 6.26 -1.34
C ALA A 121 11.06 7.01 -2.50
N ILE A 122 9.91 6.50 -3.00
CA ILE A 122 9.12 7.18 -4.03
C ILE A 122 8.54 8.50 -3.49
N GLY A 123 7.96 8.47 -2.29
CA GLY A 123 7.41 9.66 -1.63
C GLY A 123 8.46 10.75 -1.42
N ALA A 124 9.65 10.40 -0.91
CA ALA A 124 10.76 11.34 -0.73
C ALA A 124 11.25 11.93 -2.06
N ALA A 125 11.28 11.13 -3.13
CA ALA A 125 11.69 11.60 -4.46
C ALA A 125 10.62 12.45 -5.17
N SER A 126 9.37 12.48 -4.68
CA SER A 126 8.31 13.32 -5.25
C SER A 126 8.54 14.82 -5.02
N GLY A 127 9.32 15.18 -3.99
CA GLY A 127 9.53 16.58 -3.59
C GLY A 127 8.50 17.13 -2.59
N LEU A 128 7.54 16.30 -2.14
CA LEU A 128 6.70 16.64 -0.99
C LEU A 128 7.55 16.83 0.27
N ALA A 129 7.10 17.72 1.17
CA ALA A 129 7.76 17.91 2.46
C ALA A 129 7.87 16.56 3.20
N PRO A 130 9.10 16.13 3.57
CA PRO A 130 9.32 14.79 4.10
C PRO A 130 8.82 14.66 5.54
N ILE A 131 8.61 13.43 5.99
CA ILE A 131 8.45 13.12 7.41
C ILE A 131 9.82 13.24 8.07
N THR A 132 10.00 14.26 8.91
CA THR A 132 11.30 14.51 9.57
C THR A 132 11.51 13.68 10.83
N ASP A 133 10.44 13.21 11.45
CA ASP A 133 10.49 12.38 12.66
C ASP A 133 10.55 10.88 12.30
N PRO A 134 11.67 10.18 12.55
CA PRO A 134 11.80 8.76 12.26
C PRO A 134 10.81 7.88 13.06
N SER A 135 10.39 8.32 14.25
CA SER A 135 9.44 7.58 15.08
C SER A 135 8.05 7.56 14.44
N LEU A 136 7.62 8.69 13.87
CA LEU A 136 6.36 8.76 13.11
C LEU A 136 6.44 7.88 11.87
N MET A 137 7.55 7.92 11.13
CA MET A 137 7.72 7.04 9.96
C MET A 137 7.61 5.55 10.36
N HIS A 138 8.17 5.16 11.52
CA HIS A 138 8.01 3.81 12.06
C HIS A 138 6.55 3.50 12.43
N THR A 139 5.85 4.42 13.10
CA THR A 139 4.43 4.27 13.43
C THR A 139 3.59 4.04 12.18
N TYR A 140 3.83 4.79 11.11
CA TYR A 140 3.14 4.60 9.83
C TYR A 140 3.48 3.25 9.19
N ASP A 141 4.77 2.94 9.00
CA ASP A 141 5.20 1.78 8.20
C ASP A 141 5.09 0.44 8.92
N ALA A 142 5.48 0.39 10.20
CA ALA A 142 5.63 -0.85 10.96
C ALA A 142 4.45 -1.15 11.88
N VAL A 143 3.62 -0.15 12.21
CA VAL A 143 2.46 -0.32 13.10
C VAL A 143 1.16 -0.17 12.33
N LEU A 144 0.87 1.03 11.83
CA LEU A 144 -0.43 1.37 11.24
C LEU A 144 -0.72 0.57 9.95
N GLY A 145 0.23 0.54 9.01
CA GLY A 145 0.05 -0.16 7.73
C GLY A 145 -0.16 -1.69 7.88
N PRO A 146 0.66 -2.42 8.65
CA PRO A 146 0.47 -3.86 8.88
C PRO A 146 -0.84 -4.17 9.60
N LEU A 147 -1.22 -3.39 10.61
CA LEU A 147 -2.49 -3.56 11.31
C LEU A 147 -3.69 -3.30 10.39
N THR A 148 -3.61 -2.26 9.55
CA THR A 148 -4.68 -1.95 8.59
C THR A 148 -4.83 -3.06 7.54
N ARG A 149 -3.73 -3.65 7.05
CA ARG A 149 -3.77 -4.86 6.20
C ARG A 149 -4.46 -6.01 6.90
N GLN A 150 -4.04 -6.30 8.12
CA GLN A 150 -4.59 -7.40 8.89
C GLN A 150 -6.11 -7.26 9.02
N TRP A 151 -6.58 -6.05 9.35
CA TRP A 151 -8.00 -5.75 9.46
C TRP A 151 -8.78 -5.95 8.15
N ILE A 152 -8.34 -5.37 7.03
CA ILE A 152 -9.11 -5.50 5.78
C ILE A 152 -9.06 -6.94 5.21
N TYR A 153 -7.93 -7.63 5.35
CA TYR A 153 -7.80 -9.02 4.89
C TYR A 153 -8.61 -10.00 5.74
N PHE A 154 -8.86 -9.70 7.02
CA PHE A 154 -9.81 -10.46 7.83
C PHE A 154 -11.17 -10.57 7.16
N TYR A 155 -11.71 -9.48 6.62
CA TYR A 155 -13.00 -9.48 5.96
C TYR A 155 -12.94 -10.00 4.53
N LEU A 156 -11.95 -9.57 3.73
CA LEU A 156 -11.80 -10.02 2.33
C LEU A 156 -11.55 -11.53 2.19
N LEU A 157 -10.93 -12.15 3.19
CA LEU A 157 -10.61 -13.58 3.17
C LEU A 157 -11.64 -14.45 3.92
N LYS A 158 -12.80 -13.90 4.31
CA LYS A 158 -13.93 -14.72 4.80
C LYS A 158 -14.53 -15.57 3.68
N PRO A 159 -15.05 -16.79 3.96
CA PRO A 159 -15.69 -17.62 2.93
C PRO A 159 -16.80 -16.88 2.17
N ALA A 160 -17.62 -16.10 2.88
CA ALA A 160 -18.69 -15.29 2.30
C ALA A 160 -18.19 -14.22 1.31
N ALA A 161 -16.97 -13.70 1.49
CA ALA A 161 -16.36 -12.71 0.60
C ALA A 161 -15.59 -13.35 -0.58
N ALA A 162 -15.63 -14.67 -0.76
CA ALA A 162 -14.88 -15.35 -1.81
C ALA A 162 -15.16 -14.82 -3.24
N PRO A 163 -16.40 -14.52 -3.65
CA PRO A 163 -16.66 -13.94 -4.98
C PRO A 163 -16.04 -12.55 -5.15
N LEU A 164 -16.08 -11.72 -4.11
CA LEU A 164 -15.46 -10.39 -4.08
C LEU A 164 -13.94 -10.50 -4.20
N TRP A 165 -13.34 -11.43 -3.46
CA TRP A 165 -11.92 -11.74 -3.54
C TRP A 165 -11.51 -12.23 -4.94
N ASP A 166 -12.26 -13.16 -5.53
CA ASP A 166 -11.96 -13.68 -6.86
C ASP A 166 -12.03 -12.56 -7.91
N ALA A 167 -13.04 -11.69 -7.82
CA ALA A 167 -13.17 -10.51 -8.69
C ALA A 167 -11.96 -9.58 -8.53
N LEU A 168 -11.54 -9.26 -7.30
CA LEU A 168 -10.37 -8.42 -7.03
C LEU A 168 -9.09 -8.97 -7.65
N ILE A 169 -8.92 -10.30 -7.66
CA ILE A 169 -7.69 -10.97 -8.14
C ILE A 169 -7.69 -11.19 -9.66
N THR A 170 -8.87 -11.29 -10.28
CA THR A 170 -9.00 -11.73 -11.68
C THR A 170 -9.54 -10.68 -12.63
N ARG A 171 -10.18 -9.62 -12.14
CA ARG A 171 -10.70 -8.54 -12.98
C ARG A 171 -9.54 -7.82 -13.68
N ASP A 172 -9.75 -7.51 -14.96
CA ASP A 172 -8.77 -6.85 -15.84
C ASP A 172 -7.44 -7.62 -15.97
N ARG A 173 -7.48 -8.93 -15.75
CA ARG A 173 -6.34 -9.84 -15.94
C ARG A 173 -6.49 -10.68 -17.20
N HIS A 174 -5.35 -10.92 -17.85
CA HIS A 174 -5.25 -11.80 -18.99
C HIS A 174 -5.81 -13.19 -18.68
N TRP A 175 -6.44 -13.84 -19.66
CA TRP A 175 -7.13 -15.12 -19.46
C TRP A 175 -6.22 -16.23 -18.93
N ILE A 176 -4.92 -16.22 -19.28
CA ILE A 176 -3.92 -17.17 -18.76
C ILE A 176 -3.84 -17.08 -17.22
N TRP A 177 -3.81 -15.86 -16.66
CA TRP A 177 -3.81 -15.68 -15.21
C TRP A 177 -5.11 -16.20 -14.58
N ARG A 178 -6.25 -15.92 -15.22
CA ARG A 178 -7.57 -16.40 -14.75
C ARG A 178 -7.63 -17.93 -14.71
N ALA A 179 -7.05 -18.60 -15.71
CA ALA A 179 -6.95 -20.06 -15.76
C ALA A 179 -6.02 -20.61 -14.66
N LEU A 180 -4.80 -20.07 -14.51
CA LEU A 180 -3.88 -20.49 -13.44
C LEU A 180 -4.47 -20.25 -12.04
N TYR A 181 -5.21 -19.16 -11.87
CA TYR A 181 -5.95 -18.86 -10.66
C TYR A 181 -6.99 -19.94 -10.35
N ALA A 182 -7.85 -20.27 -11.31
CA ALA A 182 -8.90 -21.27 -11.16
C ALA A 182 -8.36 -22.70 -10.94
N LEU A 183 -7.24 -23.06 -11.59
CA LEU A 183 -6.68 -24.42 -11.58
C LEU A 183 -5.80 -24.75 -10.37
N GLY A 184 -5.53 -23.79 -9.48
CA GLY A 184 -4.80 -24.11 -8.25
C GLY A 184 -4.29 -22.93 -7.44
N LEU A 185 -4.03 -21.76 -8.05
CA LEU A 185 -3.48 -20.63 -7.28
C LEU A 185 -4.50 -20.01 -6.32
N ARG A 186 -5.82 -20.14 -6.57
CA ARG A 186 -6.88 -19.61 -5.70
C ARG A 186 -6.72 -20.05 -4.24
N GLY A 187 -6.63 -21.35 -4.00
CA GLY A 187 -6.45 -21.92 -2.66
C GLY A 187 -5.10 -21.54 -2.04
N ALA A 188 -4.03 -21.60 -2.82
CA ALA A 188 -2.68 -21.26 -2.35
C ALA A 188 -2.54 -19.79 -1.93
N ILE A 189 -3.06 -18.85 -2.75
CA ILE A 189 -3.07 -17.42 -2.46
C ILE A 189 -3.84 -17.15 -1.17
N ARG A 190 -5.06 -17.69 -1.08
CA ARG A 190 -5.93 -17.49 0.08
C ARG A 190 -5.27 -18.02 1.35
N LYS A 191 -4.80 -19.28 1.34
CA LYS A 191 -4.11 -19.90 2.48
C LYS A 191 -2.89 -19.09 2.91
N ARG A 192 -2.06 -18.64 1.96
CA ARG A 192 -0.86 -17.86 2.26
C ARG A 192 -1.19 -16.50 2.90
N LEU A 193 -2.19 -15.79 2.38
CA LEU A 193 -2.59 -14.49 2.93
C LEU A 193 -3.29 -14.64 4.28
N THR A 194 -4.13 -15.66 4.45
CA THR A 194 -4.75 -15.98 5.74
C THR A 194 -3.68 -16.26 6.79
N ALA A 195 -2.68 -17.10 6.48
CA ALA A 195 -1.58 -17.38 7.40
C ALA A 195 -0.71 -16.14 7.69
N ALA A 196 -0.43 -15.33 6.66
CA ALA A 196 0.39 -14.12 6.81
C ALA A 196 -0.25 -13.07 7.73
N PHE A 197 -1.57 -12.89 7.63
CA PHE A 197 -2.30 -11.89 8.40
C PHE A 197 -3.05 -12.48 9.61
N ARG A 198 -2.97 -13.79 9.85
CA ARG A 198 -3.73 -14.50 10.90
C ARG A 198 -5.22 -14.15 10.84
N SER A 199 -5.75 -14.14 9.61
CA SER A 199 -7.07 -13.61 9.27
C SER A 199 -8.21 -14.56 9.68
N ASP A 200 -7.90 -15.70 10.27
CA ASP A 200 -8.80 -16.74 10.75
C ASP A 200 -8.75 -16.90 12.28
N GLU A 201 -7.87 -16.18 12.97
CA GLU A 201 -7.72 -16.26 14.43
C GLU A 201 -8.46 -15.10 15.14
N PRO A 202 -9.53 -15.39 15.92
CA PRO A 202 -10.30 -14.35 16.61
C PRO A 202 -9.48 -13.53 17.62
N SER A 203 -8.56 -14.17 18.35
CA SER A 203 -7.68 -13.50 19.33
C SER A 203 -6.71 -12.53 18.66
N ALA A 204 -6.08 -12.94 17.55
CA ALA A 204 -5.21 -12.07 16.76
C ALA A 204 -5.97 -10.84 16.24
N MET A 205 -7.24 -11.02 15.86
CA MET A 205 -8.09 -9.91 15.43
C MET A 205 -8.55 -8.99 16.57
N ALA A 206 -8.82 -9.53 17.76
CA ALA A 206 -9.08 -8.69 18.94
C ALA A 206 -7.87 -7.81 19.27
N THR A 207 -6.66 -8.38 19.25
CA THR A 207 -5.41 -7.62 19.41
C THR A 207 -5.22 -6.59 18.30
N CYS A 208 -5.48 -6.97 17.04
CA CYS A 208 -5.40 -6.05 15.89
C CYS A 208 -6.30 -4.83 16.10
N ARG A 209 -7.57 -5.03 16.47
CA ARG A 209 -8.53 -3.94 16.73
C ARG A 209 -8.09 -3.04 17.87
N ALA A 210 -7.66 -3.62 19.00
CA ALA A 210 -7.21 -2.84 20.15
C ALA A 210 -5.99 -1.97 19.80
N ARG A 211 -5.02 -2.53 19.07
CA ARG A 211 -3.83 -1.78 18.61
C ARG A 211 -4.16 -0.73 17.57
N LEU A 212 -5.07 -1.02 16.62
CA LEU A 212 -5.57 -0.03 15.67
C LEU A 212 -6.24 1.14 16.37
N ARG A 213 -7.10 0.85 17.36
CA ARG A 213 -7.77 1.90 18.13
C ARG A 213 -6.76 2.79 18.85
N ALA A 214 -5.80 2.18 19.56
CA ALA A 214 -4.76 2.92 20.27
C ALA A 214 -3.96 3.86 19.35
N VAL A 215 -3.47 3.36 18.20
CA VAL A 215 -2.67 4.19 17.28
C VAL A 215 -3.51 5.26 16.58
N ILE A 216 -4.76 4.96 16.23
CA ILE A 216 -5.67 5.94 15.61
C ILE A 216 -6.04 7.05 16.60
N ASP A 217 -6.29 6.72 17.87
CA ASP A 217 -6.60 7.69 18.90
C ASP A 217 -5.37 8.57 19.21
N GLU A 218 -4.19 7.97 19.30
CA GLU A 218 -2.91 8.68 19.47
C GLU A 218 -2.65 9.66 18.33
N LEU A 219 -2.66 9.20 17.06
CA LEU A 219 -2.47 10.06 15.88
C LEU A 219 -3.58 11.12 15.78
N GLY A 220 -4.80 10.76 16.16
CA GLY A 220 -5.93 11.68 16.25
C GLY A 220 -5.66 12.84 17.19
N ALA A 221 -5.12 12.57 18.38
CA ALA A 221 -4.80 13.58 19.38
C ALA A 221 -3.52 14.37 19.02
N SER A 222 -2.42 13.67 18.74
CA SER A 222 -1.08 14.25 18.62
C SER A 222 -0.78 14.87 17.26
N ARG A 223 -1.43 14.40 16.19
CA ARG A 223 -1.19 14.87 14.82
C ARG A 223 -2.40 15.61 14.27
N VAL A 224 -3.56 14.96 14.23
CA VAL A 224 -4.73 15.51 13.54
C VAL A 224 -5.33 16.69 14.31
N ARG A 225 -5.64 16.56 15.59
CA ARG A 225 -6.24 17.65 16.39
C ARG A 225 -5.24 18.76 16.72
N ALA A 226 -3.97 18.42 16.86
CA ALA A 226 -2.90 19.36 17.18
C ALA A 226 -2.23 19.99 15.94
N ARG A 227 -2.76 19.75 14.74
CA ARG A 227 -2.16 20.26 13.50
C ARG A 227 -2.10 21.80 13.49
N PRO A 228 -1.00 22.40 12.99
CA PRO A 228 -0.80 23.85 13.04
C PRO A 228 -1.57 24.62 11.94
N GLY A 229 -2.15 23.93 10.96
CA GLY A 229 -2.84 24.55 9.83
C GLY A 229 -3.86 23.62 9.18
N ALA A 230 -4.11 23.81 7.88
CA ALA A 230 -5.05 22.97 7.12
C ALA A 230 -4.60 21.49 7.04
N PHE A 231 -3.29 21.26 7.01
CA PHE A 231 -2.65 19.95 6.91
C PHE A 231 -1.81 19.65 8.16
N LEU A 232 -1.31 18.41 8.27
CA LEU A 232 -0.60 17.94 9.48
C LEU A 232 0.63 18.78 9.86
N ASN A 233 1.30 19.37 8.86
CA ASN A 233 2.55 20.13 9.05
C ASN A 233 2.44 21.62 8.65
N GLY A 234 1.23 22.16 8.47
CA GLY A 234 1.01 23.56 8.12
C GLY A 234 -0.08 23.75 7.08
N ASP A 235 0.10 24.73 6.18
CA ASP A 235 -0.92 25.10 5.18
C ASP A 235 -0.73 24.43 3.81
N ALA A 236 0.31 23.61 3.66
CA ALA A 236 0.57 22.84 2.45
C ALA A 236 0.54 21.33 2.73
N ILE A 237 0.04 20.56 1.76
CA ILE A 237 0.04 19.10 1.82
C ILE A 237 1.47 18.56 1.85
N SER A 238 1.74 17.63 2.77
CA SER A 238 3.04 17.00 2.99
C SER A 238 3.00 15.50 2.71
N LEU A 239 4.17 14.85 2.71
CA LEU A 239 4.24 13.39 2.58
C LEU A 239 3.54 12.68 3.74
N GLU A 240 3.50 13.29 4.93
CA GLU A 240 2.79 12.72 6.08
C GLU A 240 1.28 12.65 5.85
N ASP A 241 0.68 13.69 5.25
CA ASP A 241 -0.74 13.72 4.93
C ASP A 241 -1.12 12.59 3.98
N VAL A 242 -0.31 12.41 2.92
CA VAL A 242 -0.47 11.34 1.93
C VAL A 242 -0.28 9.97 2.57
N ALA A 243 0.72 9.82 3.44
CA ALA A 243 1.00 8.56 4.13
C ALA A 243 -0.14 8.19 5.09
N LEU A 244 -0.56 9.09 5.98
CA LEU A 244 -1.67 8.86 6.89
C LEU A 244 -2.94 8.49 6.10
N ALA A 245 -3.27 9.29 5.09
CA ALA A 245 -4.48 9.07 4.30
C ALA A 245 -4.45 7.75 3.54
N ALA A 246 -3.36 7.46 2.80
CA ALA A 246 -3.25 6.21 2.07
C ALA A 246 -3.30 5.00 3.01
N LEU A 247 -2.53 5.02 4.11
CA LEU A 247 -2.41 3.87 5.02
C LEU A 247 -3.68 3.61 5.83
N VAL A 248 -4.49 4.63 6.11
CA VAL A 248 -5.81 4.51 6.79
C VAL A 248 -6.95 4.24 5.81
N ALA A 249 -6.78 4.52 4.52
CA ALA A 249 -7.86 4.39 3.53
C ALA A 249 -8.60 3.04 3.56
N PRO A 250 -7.96 1.87 3.79
CA PRO A 250 -8.70 0.61 3.90
C PRO A 250 -9.64 0.54 5.11
N LEU A 251 -9.39 1.30 6.18
CA LEU A 251 -10.26 1.37 7.37
C LEU A 251 -11.51 2.21 7.13
N VAL A 252 -11.41 3.25 6.29
CA VAL A 252 -12.48 4.24 6.09
C VAL A 252 -13.12 4.20 4.71
N LEU A 253 -12.55 3.43 3.77
CA LEU A 253 -13.02 3.24 2.40
C LEU A 253 -13.52 4.54 1.74
N PRO A 254 -12.64 5.53 1.50
CA PRO A 254 -13.04 6.74 0.79
C PRO A 254 -13.42 6.39 -0.66
N PRO A 255 -14.45 7.02 -1.27
CA PRO A 255 -14.89 6.70 -2.62
C PRO A 255 -13.78 6.75 -3.68
N ASN A 256 -12.84 7.68 -3.52
CA ASN A 256 -11.73 7.90 -4.44
C ASN A 256 -10.47 7.07 -4.12
N TYR A 257 -10.55 6.12 -3.20
CA TYR A 257 -9.43 5.23 -2.89
C TYR A 257 -8.96 4.50 -4.15
N CYS A 258 -7.66 4.62 -4.48
CA CYS A 258 -7.10 4.09 -5.72
C CYS A 258 -7.87 4.58 -6.96
N GLU A 259 -8.24 5.86 -6.96
CA GLU A 259 -9.01 6.53 -8.03
C GLU A 259 -10.39 5.90 -8.27
N GLY A 260 -10.96 5.24 -7.26
CA GLY A 260 -12.26 4.56 -7.33
C GLY A 260 -12.23 3.24 -8.12
N LYS A 261 -11.06 2.82 -8.64
CA LYS A 261 -10.91 1.60 -9.47
C LYS A 261 -11.40 0.32 -8.81
N TYR A 262 -11.46 0.29 -7.48
CA TYR A 262 -11.82 -0.90 -6.69
C TYR A 262 -13.12 -0.75 -5.87
N ALA A 263 -13.87 0.33 -6.08
CA ALA A 263 -15.15 0.58 -5.39
C ALA A 263 -16.12 -0.60 -5.50
N TYR A 264 -16.19 -1.25 -6.68
CA TYR A 264 -17.05 -2.41 -6.93
C TYR A 264 -16.82 -3.61 -5.98
N VAL A 265 -15.62 -3.75 -5.40
CA VAL A 265 -15.33 -4.78 -4.38
C VAL A 265 -15.58 -4.23 -2.99
N LEU A 266 -15.02 -3.05 -2.71
CA LEU A 266 -14.93 -2.50 -1.36
C LEU A 266 -16.30 -2.05 -0.84
N ASP A 267 -17.13 -1.47 -1.70
CA ASP A 267 -18.49 -1.04 -1.36
C ASP A 267 -19.43 -2.23 -1.15
N ALA A 268 -19.10 -3.38 -1.73
CA ALA A 268 -19.89 -4.60 -1.61
C ALA A 268 -19.64 -5.37 -0.29
N ILE A 269 -18.58 -5.06 0.46
CA ILE A 269 -18.27 -5.74 1.73
C ILE A 269 -19.28 -5.33 2.81
N ALA A 270 -19.57 -4.03 2.95
CA ALA A 270 -20.41 -3.52 4.03
C ALA A 270 -21.87 -4.04 3.99
N PRO A 271 -22.55 -4.10 2.84
CA PRO A 271 -23.87 -4.74 2.76
C PRO A 271 -23.84 -6.24 3.09
N ALA A 272 -22.72 -6.91 2.85
CA ALA A 272 -22.57 -8.36 3.02
C ALA A 272 -22.14 -8.77 4.45
N ASP A 273 -21.57 -7.86 5.25
CA ASP A 273 -21.05 -8.14 6.58
C ASP A 273 -21.38 -7.01 7.57
N ARG A 274 -22.31 -7.27 8.49
CA ARG A 274 -22.77 -6.29 9.49
C ARG A 274 -21.65 -5.84 10.44
N GLN A 275 -20.72 -6.73 10.78
CA GLN A 275 -19.61 -6.39 11.66
C GLN A 275 -18.65 -5.44 10.95
N PHE A 276 -18.35 -5.72 9.68
CA PHE A 276 -17.57 -4.81 8.85
C PHE A 276 -18.21 -3.43 8.76
N ALA A 277 -19.53 -3.36 8.50
CA ALA A 277 -20.25 -2.09 8.38
C ALA A 277 -20.20 -1.27 9.68
N ALA A 278 -20.36 -1.92 10.84
CA ALA A 278 -20.26 -1.25 12.14
C ALA A 278 -18.84 -0.71 12.39
N GLU A 279 -17.82 -1.54 12.21
CA GLU A 279 -16.42 -1.12 12.42
C GLU A 279 -16.00 -0.03 11.42
N LEU A 280 -16.44 -0.10 10.17
CA LEU A 280 -16.22 0.95 9.17
C LEU A 280 -16.82 2.30 9.62
N ALA A 281 -18.05 2.29 10.13
CA ALA A 281 -18.69 3.50 10.65
C ALA A 281 -17.91 4.08 11.85
N GLU A 282 -17.45 3.23 12.76
CA GLU A 282 -16.61 3.65 13.88
C GLU A 282 -15.28 4.27 13.43
N TRP A 283 -14.60 3.68 12.45
CA TRP A 283 -13.34 4.25 11.94
C TRP A 283 -13.56 5.60 11.27
N ARG A 284 -14.62 5.73 10.47
CA ARG A 284 -15.00 6.99 9.82
C ARG A 284 -15.31 8.11 10.80
N ALA A 285 -15.84 7.80 11.98
CA ALA A 285 -16.17 8.76 13.03
C ALA A 285 -14.97 9.21 13.89
N THR A 286 -13.78 8.63 13.70
CA THR A 286 -12.57 9.10 14.40
C THR A 286 -12.06 10.39 13.78
N ALA A 287 -11.33 11.20 14.56
CA ALA A 287 -10.69 12.42 14.03
C ALA A 287 -9.79 12.13 12.82
N VAL A 288 -9.04 11.01 12.88
CA VAL A 288 -8.23 10.54 11.76
C VAL A 288 -9.12 10.16 10.57
N GLY A 289 -10.20 9.42 10.80
CA GLY A 289 -11.10 9.01 9.74
C GLY A 289 -11.75 10.18 9.01
N GLU A 290 -12.27 11.16 9.74
CA GLU A 290 -12.83 12.40 9.18
C GLU A 290 -11.78 13.17 8.38
N TYR A 291 -10.57 13.32 8.91
CA TYR A 291 -9.46 13.98 8.22
C TYR A 291 -9.09 13.28 6.91
N VAL A 292 -8.99 11.95 6.93
CA VAL A 292 -8.65 11.15 5.75
C VAL A 292 -9.76 11.21 4.70
N LEU A 293 -11.03 11.10 5.10
CA LEU A 293 -12.16 11.27 4.19
C LEU A 293 -12.15 12.66 3.54
N TRP A 294 -11.88 13.72 4.32
CA TRP A 294 -11.73 15.07 3.81
C TRP A 294 -10.58 15.19 2.81
N LEU A 295 -9.39 14.65 3.11
CA LEU A 295 -8.24 14.64 2.18
C LEU A 295 -8.58 13.95 0.87
N TYR A 296 -9.24 12.79 0.91
CA TYR A 296 -9.64 12.08 -0.30
C TYR A 296 -10.67 12.82 -1.14
N ALA A 297 -11.61 13.52 -0.49
CA ALA A 297 -12.63 14.29 -1.18
C ALA A 297 -12.05 15.52 -1.90
N HIS A 298 -11.05 16.18 -1.32
CA HIS A 298 -10.56 17.47 -1.81
C HIS A 298 -9.24 17.38 -2.60
N HIS A 299 -8.39 16.38 -2.31
CA HIS A 299 -7.00 16.35 -2.79
C HIS A 299 -6.61 15.08 -3.55
N ARG A 300 -7.49 14.07 -3.64
CA ARG A 300 -7.13 12.83 -4.35
C ARG A 300 -7.30 12.92 -5.87
N LEU A 301 -8.41 13.50 -6.33
CA LEU A 301 -8.78 13.61 -7.76
C LEU A 301 -8.65 15.03 -8.33
N GLY A 302 -8.19 15.99 -7.51
CA GLY A 302 -7.94 17.38 -7.92
C GLY A 302 -6.44 17.64 -8.10
N GLY A 303 -5.98 17.63 -9.35
CA GLY A 303 -4.57 17.84 -9.72
C GLY A 303 -4.34 18.12 -11.21
N THR A 304 -5.32 18.70 -11.91
CA THR A 304 -5.12 19.42 -13.19
C THR A 304 -4.97 20.93 -12.97
N ALA A 305 -4.86 21.40 -11.73
CA ALA A 305 -4.20 22.68 -11.44
C ALA A 305 -2.70 22.41 -11.42
N ALA A 306 -2.07 22.61 -12.58
CA ALA A 306 -0.67 22.33 -12.84
C ALA A 306 0.25 22.95 -11.77
N LEU A 307 0.85 22.11 -10.93
CA LEU A 307 2.25 22.34 -10.57
C LEU A 307 3.04 22.18 -11.89
N PRO A 308 3.94 23.14 -12.22
CA PRO A 308 4.68 23.08 -13.47
C PRO A 308 5.33 21.71 -13.61
N ALA A 309 5.17 21.09 -14.78
CA ALA A 309 5.68 19.76 -15.09
C ALA A 309 7.20 19.70 -14.85
N GLY A 310 7.57 19.38 -13.62
CA GLY A 310 8.95 19.20 -13.19
C GLY A 310 9.27 17.72 -13.27
N GLN A 311 10.30 17.38 -14.03
CA GLN A 311 10.97 16.10 -13.89
C GLN A 311 11.28 15.88 -12.39
N LEU A 312 11.06 14.65 -11.90
CA LEU A 312 11.38 14.26 -10.53
C LEU A 312 12.72 14.89 -10.12
N PRO A 313 12.75 15.77 -9.10
CA PRO A 313 13.99 16.42 -8.70
C PRO A 313 15.00 15.33 -8.31
N ALA A 314 16.23 15.46 -8.82
CA ALA A 314 17.30 14.57 -8.42
C ALA A 314 17.43 14.64 -6.88
N PRO A 315 17.42 13.50 -6.17
CA PRO A 315 17.58 13.48 -4.72
C PRO A 315 18.90 14.16 -4.38
N LYS A 316 18.85 15.15 -3.48
CA LYS A 316 20.06 15.74 -2.92
C LYS A 316 20.74 14.63 -2.10
N LEU A 317 21.96 14.29 -2.51
CA LEU A 317 22.86 13.37 -1.82
C LEU A 317 23.17 13.86 -0.41
#